data_AF-A0AAN8T9S6-F1
#
_entry.id   AF-A0AAN8T9S6-F1
#
_cell.length_a   1.000
_cell.length_b   1.000
_cell.length_c   1.000
_cell.angle_alpha   90.00
_cell.angle_beta   90.00
_cell.angle_gamma   90.00
#
_symmetry.space_group_name_H-M   'P 1'
#
loop_
_entity.id
_entity.type
_entity.pdbx_description
1 polymer ?
#
loop_
_entity_poly.entity_id
_entity_poly.type
_entity_poly.pdbx_seq_one_letter_code
_entity_poly.pdbx_strand_id
1 'polypeptide(L)'
;MDVFSSDSLTYEEMEVEVVSVVCRIKQCNYILIRNHIITKWRENMSIWVKKDIFGDVIPKRCSGLLDYAYKFLLSYAYINFGVVLANKNRIPVEPSKDIVIFI
;
A
#
# COMPACT_ATOMS: atom_id res chain seq x y z
N MET A 1 -9.48 13.82 6.45
CA MET A 1 -9.73 13.97 5.00
C MET A 1 -9.14 12.77 4.33
N ASP A 2 -9.95 11.94 3.66
CA ASP A 2 -9.42 10.83 2.89
C ASP A 2 -8.73 11.40 1.65
N VAL A 3 -7.46 11.07 1.46
CA VAL A 3 -6.60 11.66 0.40
C VAL A 3 -7.02 11.18 -0.99
N PHE A 4 -7.75 10.06 -1.07
CA PHE A 4 -8.17 9.42 -2.32
C PHE A 4 -9.69 9.39 -2.43
N SER A 5 -10.23 9.93 -3.53
CA SER A 5 -11.66 9.80 -3.84
C SER A 5 -12.01 8.40 -4.35
N SER A 6 -13.25 7.97 -4.16
CA SER A 6 -13.77 6.73 -4.74
C SER A 6 -13.96 6.78 -6.26
N ASP A 7 -13.99 7.97 -6.85
CA ASP A 7 -14.46 8.21 -8.22
C ASP A 7 -13.56 9.08 -9.10
N SER A 8 -12.48 9.63 -8.54
CA SER A 8 -11.61 10.59 -9.22
C SER A 8 -10.13 10.34 -8.93
N LEU A 9 -9.31 10.86 -9.85
CA LEU A 9 -7.85 10.87 -9.72
C LEU A 9 -7.43 12.12 -8.94
N THR A 10 -6.33 12.01 -8.18
CA THR A 10 -5.66 13.18 -7.60
C THR A 10 -4.86 13.93 -8.66
N TYR A 11 -4.43 15.15 -8.35
CA TYR A 11 -3.60 15.94 -9.25
C TYR A 11 -2.28 15.24 -9.55
N GLU A 12 -1.64 14.65 -8.53
CA GLU A 12 -0.41 13.89 -8.67
C GLU A 12 -0.60 12.72 -9.63
N GLU A 13 -1.71 11.98 -9.55
CA GLU A 13 -2.02 10.87 -10.47
C GLU A 13 -2.21 11.32 -11.92
N MET A 14 -2.74 12.53 -12.13
CA MET A 14 -2.88 13.12 -13.46
C MET A 14 -1.53 13.57 -14.03
N GLU A 15 -0.68 14.19 -13.21
CA GLU A 15 0.62 14.72 -13.60
C GLU A 15 1.64 13.63 -13.97
N VAL A 16 1.64 12.48 -13.27
CA VAL A 16 2.55 11.36 -13.65
C VAL A 16 2.07 10.59 -14.88
N GLU A 17 1.08 11.12 -15.61
CA GLU A 17 0.43 10.47 -16.75
C GLU A 17 0.01 9.03 -16.44
N VAL A 18 -0.39 8.72 -15.20
CA VAL A 18 -0.77 7.35 -14.81
C VAL A 18 -1.86 6.81 -15.74
N VAL A 19 -2.64 7.72 -16.34
CA VAL A 19 -3.75 7.42 -17.25
C VAL A 19 -3.94 8.51 -18.33
N SER A 20 -2.91 9.24 -18.78
CA SER A 20 -3.11 10.42 -19.67
C SER A 20 -3.69 10.10 -21.06
N VAL A 21 -3.67 8.84 -21.50
CA VAL A 21 -4.10 8.42 -22.87
C VAL A 21 -5.22 7.37 -22.86
N VAL A 22 -6.03 7.34 -21.80
CA VAL A 22 -6.82 6.14 -21.53
C VAL A 22 -8.31 6.46 -21.35
N CYS A 23 -9.16 5.75 -22.11
CA CYS A 23 -10.61 5.90 -22.04
C CYS A 23 -11.14 5.74 -20.60
N ARG A 24 -12.29 6.37 -20.30
CA ARG A 24 -12.95 6.35 -18.98
C ARG A 24 -12.97 4.97 -18.30
N ILE A 25 -13.11 3.89 -19.07
CA ILE A 25 -13.16 2.53 -18.54
C ILE A 25 -11.86 2.14 -17.84
N LYS A 26 -10.67 2.39 -18.43
CA LYS A 26 -9.44 2.02 -17.72
C LYS A 26 -9.08 2.99 -16.59
N GLN A 27 -9.55 4.23 -16.62
CA GLN A 27 -9.50 5.12 -15.44
C GLN A 27 -10.34 4.56 -14.28
N CYS A 28 -11.58 4.12 -14.52
CA CYS A 28 -12.39 3.48 -13.49
C CYS A 28 -11.72 2.22 -12.94
N ASN A 29 -11.17 1.36 -13.80
CA ASN A 29 -10.44 0.17 -13.36
C ASN A 29 -9.21 0.51 -12.52
N TYR A 30 -8.46 1.56 -12.89
CA TYR A 30 -7.33 2.03 -12.12
C TYR A 30 -7.76 2.49 -10.72
N ILE A 31 -8.80 3.33 -10.62
CA ILE A 31 -9.32 3.84 -9.34
C ILE A 31 -9.74 2.69 -8.43
N LEU A 32 -10.46 1.69 -8.97
CA LEU A 32 -10.88 0.51 -8.21
C LEU A 32 -9.67 -0.28 -7.67
N ILE A 33 -8.65 -0.50 -8.52
CA ILE A 33 -7.45 -1.23 -8.14
C ILE A 33 -6.65 -0.46 -7.07
N ARG A 34 -6.41 0.82 -7.28
CA ARG A 34 -5.72 1.70 -6.31
C ARG A 34 -6.41 1.66 -4.96
N ASN A 35 -7.73 1.86 -4.93
CA ASN A 35 -8.49 1.85 -3.69
C ASN A 35 -8.46 0.47 -3.03
N HIS A 36 -8.50 -0.61 -3.80
CA HIS A 36 -8.38 -1.96 -3.27
C HIS A 36 -7.03 -2.19 -2.57
N ILE A 37 -5.92 -1.73 -3.17
CA ILE A 37 -4.58 -1.83 -2.57
C ILE A 37 -4.51 -1.03 -1.26
N ILE A 38 -5.00 0.21 -1.25
CA ILE A 38 -5.01 1.07 -0.06
C ILE A 38 -5.83 0.43 1.06
N THR A 39 -7.05 -0.01 0.77
CA THR A 39 -7.92 -0.67 1.75
C THR A 39 -7.22 -1.89 2.33
N LYS A 40 -6.59 -2.72 1.49
CA LYS A 40 -5.88 -3.92 1.94
C LYS A 40 -4.72 -3.59 2.88
N TRP A 41 -3.97 -2.52 2.61
CA TRP A 41 -2.90 -2.08 3.50
C TRP A 41 -3.44 -1.48 4.81
N ARG A 42 -4.55 -0.73 4.75
CA ARG A 42 -5.21 -0.15 5.93
C ARG A 42 -5.80 -1.20 6.88
N GLU A 43 -6.10 -2.41 6.41
CA GLU A 43 -6.50 -3.54 7.28
C GLU A 43 -5.41 -3.88 8.31
N ASN A 44 -4.13 -3.76 7.94
CA ASN A 44 -3.01 -3.96 8.85
C ASN A 44 -1.75 -3.22 8.38
N MET A 45 -1.59 -1.97 8.85
CA MET A 45 -0.47 -1.11 8.48
C MET A 45 0.89 -1.60 8.99
N SER A 46 0.93 -2.61 9.86
CA SER A 46 2.17 -3.23 10.35
C SER A 46 2.71 -4.32 9.42
N ILE A 47 1.96 -4.69 8.37
CA ILE A 47 2.37 -5.74 7.43
C ILE A 47 2.63 -5.13 6.07
N TRP A 48 3.74 -5.55 5.46
CA TRP A 48 4.04 -5.20 4.08
C TRP A 48 3.04 -5.87 3.13
N VAL A 49 2.21 -5.07 2.45
CA VAL A 49 1.34 -5.55 1.38
C VAL A 49 2.18 -5.74 0.12
N LYS A 50 2.27 -6.98 -0.34
CA LYS A 50 2.96 -7.34 -1.58
C LYS A 50 1.99 -7.30 -2.76
N LYS A 51 2.48 -7.03 -3.96
CA LYS A 51 1.67 -6.94 -5.20
C LYS A 51 1.05 -8.28 -5.61
N ASP A 52 1.73 -9.39 -5.36
CA ASP A 52 1.36 -10.75 -5.74
C ASP A 52 0.00 -11.19 -5.17
N ILE A 53 -0.36 -10.74 -3.97
CA ILE A 53 -1.64 -11.08 -3.33
C ILE A 53 -2.87 -10.60 -4.13
N PHE A 54 -2.69 -9.65 -5.04
CA PHE A 54 -3.76 -9.13 -5.90
C PHE A 54 -3.83 -9.85 -7.26
N GLY A 55 -2.86 -10.69 -7.60
CA GLY A 55 -2.73 -11.32 -8.91
C GLY A 55 -3.90 -12.24 -9.26
N ASP A 56 -4.51 -12.88 -8.26
CA ASP A 56 -5.66 -13.78 -8.44
C ASP A 56 -7.01 -13.06 -8.41
N VAL A 57 -7.06 -11.85 -7.83
CA VAL A 57 -8.29 -11.05 -7.68
C VAL A 57 -8.48 -10.11 -8.87
N ILE A 58 -7.37 -9.56 -9.39
CA ILE A 58 -7.41 -8.58 -10.47
C ILE A 58 -7.37 -9.29 -11.82
N PRO A 59 -8.31 -9.01 -12.74
CA PRO A 59 -8.30 -9.60 -14.07
C PRO A 59 -6.95 -9.39 -14.78
N LYS A 60 -6.43 -10.44 -15.43
CA LYS A 60 -5.12 -10.38 -16.14
C LYS A 60 -4.99 -9.20 -17.12
N ARG A 61 -6.10 -8.81 -17.78
CA ARG A 61 -6.17 -7.64 -18.67
C ARG A 61 -5.86 -6.30 -17.97
N CYS A 62 -5.98 -6.26 -16.64
CA CYS A 62 -5.70 -5.10 -15.79
C CYS A 62 -4.34 -5.18 -15.07
N SER A 63 -3.51 -6.21 -15.34
CA SER A 63 -2.20 -6.38 -14.71
C SER A 63 -1.30 -5.15 -14.84
N GLY A 64 -1.29 -4.50 -16.01
CA GLY A 64 -0.59 -3.23 -16.20
C GLY A 64 -1.08 -2.13 -15.24
N LEU A 65 -2.39 -2.01 -15.04
CA LEU A 65 -2.96 -1.02 -14.11
C LEU A 65 -2.61 -1.34 -12.66
N LEU A 66 -2.57 -2.62 -12.28
CA LEU A 66 -2.08 -3.05 -10.97
C LEU A 66 -0.62 -2.65 -10.78
N ASP A 67 0.24 -2.89 -11.77
CA ASP A 67 1.65 -2.50 -11.71
C ASP A 67 1.83 -1.00 -11.55
N TYR A 68 1.08 -0.20 -12.33
CA TYR A 68 1.09 1.26 -12.22
C TYR A 68 0.58 1.74 -10.85
N ALA A 69 -0.59 1.28 -10.41
CA ALA A 69 -1.17 1.69 -9.13
C ALA A 69 -0.27 1.33 -7.95
N TYR A 70 0.22 0.09 -7.91
CA TYR A 70 1.12 -0.36 -6.85
C TYR A 70 2.42 0.44 -6.82
N LYS A 71 3.03 0.70 -8.00
CA LYS A 71 4.26 1.50 -8.09
C LYS A 71 4.04 2.94 -7.65
N PHE A 72 2.95 3.58 -8.09
CA PHE A 72 2.59 4.93 -7.70
C PHE A 72 2.43 5.03 -6.18
N LEU A 73 1.57 4.18 -5.60
CA LEU A 73 1.31 4.19 -4.16
C LEU A 73 2.56 3.94 -3.32
N LEU A 74 3.44 3.03 -3.77
CA LEU A 74 4.69 2.75 -3.09
C LEU A 74 5.68 3.92 -3.20
N SER A 75 5.83 4.52 -4.39
CA SER A 75 6.83 5.58 -4.63
C SER A 75 6.49 6.87 -3.90
N TYR A 76 5.20 7.17 -3.73
CA TYR A 76 4.73 8.34 -2.98
C TYR A 76 4.45 8.03 -1.50
N ALA A 77 4.87 6.85 -1.02
CA ALA A 77 4.71 6.41 0.36
C ALA A 77 3.26 6.44 0.88
N TYR A 78 2.28 6.16 0.01
CA TYR A 78 0.88 6.01 0.39
C TYR A 78 0.55 4.63 0.97
N ILE A 79 1.41 3.63 0.73
CA ILE A 79 1.34 2.30 1.33
C ILE A 79 2.72 1.89 1.85
N ASN A 80 2.75 0.87 2.72
CA ASN A 80 3.97 0.22 3.20
C ASN A 80 5.01 1.12 3.90
N PHE A 81 4.66 2.38 4.20
CA PHE A 81 5.51 3.22 5.03
C PHE A 81 5.47 2.75 6.48
N GLY A 82 6.57 2.92 7.21
CA GLY A 82 6.63 2.62 8.64
C GLY A 82 6.57 1.14 9.05
N VAL A 83 6.43 0.19 8.10
CA VAL A 83 6.30 -1.25 8.39
C VAL A 83 7.47 -1.81 9.21
N VAL A 84 8.72 -1.41 8.89
CA VAL A 84 9.91 -1.86 9.63
C VAL A 84 9.90 -1.34 11.09
N LEU A 85 9.39 -0.12 11.32
CA LEU A 85 9.27 0.45 12.67
C LEU A 85 8.17 -0.26 13.48
N ALA A 86 7.04 -0.58 12.84
CA ALA A 86 5.95 -1.30 13.47
C ALA A 86 6.37 -2.70 13.95
N ASN A 87 7.27 -3.37 13.21
CA ASN A 87 7.79 -4.68 13.61
C ASN A 87 8.87 -4.58 14.68
N LYS A 88 9.71 -3.54 14.67
CA LYS A 88 10.76 -3.34 15.67
C LYS A 88 10.19 -3.03 17.06
N ASN A 89 9.03 -2.36 17.15
CA ASN A 89 8.39 -2.06 18.44
C ASN A 89 7.69 -3.27 19.09
N ARG A 90 7.74 -4.44 18.46
CA ARG A 90 7.29 -5.72 19.03
C ARG A 90 8.42 -6.48 19.73
N ILE A 91 9.43 -5.78 20.25
CA ILE A 91 10.43 -6.39 21.14
C ILE A 91 9.65 -7.04 22.29
N PRO A 92 9.79 -8.36 22.52
CA PRO A 92 9.23 -8.96 23.72
C PRO A 92 9.82 -8.20 24.91
N VAL A 93 8.96 -7.65 25.76
CA VAL A 93 9.36 -7.27 27.11
C VAL A 93 9.61 -8.59 27.84
N GLU A 94 10.74 -9.23 27.58
CA GLU A 94 11.31 -10.13 28.56
C GLU A 94 11.99 -9.25 29.61
N PRO A 95 11.59 -9.32 30.89
CA PRO A 95 12.38 -8.71 31.93
C PRO A 95 13.74 -9.42 31.91
N SER A 96 14.81 -8.69 31.57
CA SER A 96 16.16 -9.17 31.79
C SER A 96 16.27 -9.50 33.28
N LYS A 97 16.40 -10.79 33.59
CA LYS A 97 16.76 -11.22 34.93
C LYS A 97 18.20 -10.78 35.15
N ASP A 98 18.36 -9.55 35.64
CA ASP A 98 19.63 -9.08 36.16
C ASP A 98 20.02 -10.02 37.30
N ILE A 99 21.00 -10.88 37.04
CA ILE A 99 21.65 -11.69 38.07
C ILE A 99 22.48 -10.71 38.90
N VAL A 100 21.91 -10.25 40.01
CA VAL A 100 22.63 -9.53 41.04
C VAL A 100 23.49 -10.54 41.79
N ILE A 101 24.81 -10.45 41.63
CA ILE A 101 25.78 -11.20 42.44
C ILE A 101 26.03 -10.36 43.70
N PHE A 102 25.69 -10.91 44.87
CA PHE A 102 26.12 -10.35 46.16
C PHE A 102 27.54 -10.82 46.47
N ILE A 103 28.43 -9.88 46.80
CA ILE A 103 29.82 -10.12 47.21
C ILE A 103 29.95 -9.81 48.71
#